data_AF-A0A6N6VQ35-F1
#
_entry.id   AF-A0A6N6VQ35-F1
#
_cell.length_a   1.000
_cell.length_b   1.000
_cell.length_c   1.000
_cell.angle_alpha   90.00
_cell.angle_beta   90.00
_cell.angle_gamma   90.00
#
_symmetry.space_group_name_H-M   'P 1'
#
loop_
_entity.id
_entity.type
_entity.pdbx_description
1 polymer ?
#
loop_
_entity_poly.entity_id
_entity_poly.type
_entity_poly.pdbx_seq_one_letter_code
_entity_poly.pdbx_strand_id
1 'polypeptide(L)'
;MILAIQKCLQTHIPKIFLESLEELEIEAQKGIFTSWSLSNNEAALSAFWADECQLNIKKNSENIDFSYHPTFDLSSLTKPFFLNFYLRELFKQDFIKIINTPINDLFLNKNILEENEKLFQYILNSKNNFCLNSFLSHYSGAKNWFWMGSAKWFQFSTSHHTDPNIYHTNLDINDKNYLHNFKRNLNSSCIKSFNNDDFGKYIYSDVNYYILSRLIESFFMRDKNWIQIVDLINDKLESNFFHSSLSPQKSKNSIPYYPYISYYNDDINIDKLKELNFGFVNDTNSNILSSMSENNNLVSGHSGFFGNIIDVTKATKEIISSQSKFLDEVNYESNANVRFVFGLDTPSSKESTAGLKNWPENRSKVYGHLGYTGTSFWFQTNEKKHNSKYHALLTNRVSQRRKYGVEKCPRIFIYSDFINKNNKYFRAINDEIKEINKIELNDILNEYYGISNKIWDSSVVRIAPNINNIRKSIAKKMWNI
;
A
#
# COMPACT_ATOMS: atom_id res chain seq x y z
N MET A 1 -1.76 24.47 21.55
CA MET A 1 -2.33 23.70 20.42
C MET A 1 -3.04 22.40 20.82
N ILE A 2 -2.37 21.31 21.25
CA ILE A 2 -3.00 19.98 21.51
C ILE A 2 -4.20 20.04 22.48
N LEU A 3 -4.05 20.74 23.61
CA LEU A 3 -5.13 20.86 24.60
C LEU A 3 -6.36 21.64 24.06
N ALA A 4 -6.14 22.60 23.16
CA ALA A 4 -7.22 23.31 22.49
C ALA A 4 -7.92 22.40 21.45
N ILE A 5 -7.15 21.58 20.72
CA ILE A 5 -7.67 20.54 19.82
C ILE A 5 -8.61 19.59 20.57
N GLN A 6 -8.16 19.09 21.71
CA GLN A 6 -8.97 18.18 22.51
C GLN A 6 -10.27 18.83 23.00
N LYS A 7 -10.21 20.04 23.57
CA LYS A 7 -11.42 20.71 24.11
C LYS A 7 -12.49 20.98 23.06
N CYS A 8 -12.10 21.29 21.82
CA CYS A 8 -13.04 21.51 20.71
C CYS A 8 -13.60 20.18 20.18
N LEU A 9 -12.74 19.18 19.99
CA LEU A 9 -13.12 17.91 19.36
C LEU A 9 -13.86 16.96 20.32
N GLN A 10 -13.70 17.09 21.64
CA GLN A 10 -14.28 16.16 22.62
C GLN A 10 -15.81 16.06 22.60
N THR A 11 -16.52 17.09 22.14
CA THR A 11 -17.98 17.08 22.00
C THR A 11 -18.44 16.44 20.69
N HIS A 12 -17.51 16.14 19.77
CA HIS A 12 -17.80 15.69 18.42
C HIS A 12 -17.23 14.31 18.10
N ILE A 13 -16.15 13.90 18.78
CA ILE A 13 -15.35 12.71 18.49
C ILE A 13 -15.28 11.79 19.71
N PRO A 14 -15.45 10.46 19.57
CA PRO A 14 -15.32 9.52 20.67
C PRO A 14 -13.96 9.58 21.37
N LYS A 15 -13.94 9.35 22.69
CA LYS A 15 -12.73 9.41 23.53
C LYS A 15 -11.55 8.58 22.98
N ILE A 16 -11.83 7.39 22.48
CA ILE A 16 -10.82 6.47 21.92
C ILE A 16 -10.06 7.07 20.72
N PHE A 17 -10.75 7.85 19.89
CA PHE A 17 -10.16 8.57 18.76
C PHE A 17 -9.38 9.80 19.23
N LEU A 18 -9.84 10.50 20.28
CA LEU A 18 -9.11 11.64 20.85
C LEU A 18 -7.77 11.23 21.46
N GLU A 19 -7.74 10.13 22.20
CA GLU A 19 -6.50 9.58 22.78
C GLU A 19 -5.49 9.13 21.70
N SER A 20 -6.01 8.68 20.55
CA SER A 20 -5.20 8.29 19.39
C SER A 20 -4.71 9.53 18.63
N LEU A 21 -5.57 10.54 18.46
CA LEU A 21 -5.24 11.82 17.83
C LEU A 21 -4.09 12.52 18.57
N GLU A 22 -4.14 12.59 19.91
CA GLU A 22 -3.11 13.27 20.69
C GLU A 22 -1.73 12.66 20.44
N GLU A 23 -1.64 11.34 20.48
CA GLU A 23 -0.39 10.64 20.22
C GLU A 23 0.10 10.88 18.79
N LEU A 24 -0.80 10.76 17.79
CA LEU A 24 -0.43 10.97 16.39
C LEU A 24 0.02 12.41 16.11
N GLU A 25 -0.61 13.42 16.70
CA GLU A 25 -0.21 14.82 16.54
C GLU A 25 1.12 15.14 17.24
N ILE A 26 1.42 14.49 18.38
CA ILE A 26 2.75 14.57 19.01
C ILE A 26 3.83 14.01 18.07
N GLU A 27 3.59 12.85 17.46
CA GLU A 27 4.54 12.25 16.52
C GLU A 27 4.64 13.04 15.21
N ALA A 28 3.56 13.69 14.77
CA ALA A 28 3.57 14.61 13.63
C ALA A 28 4.41 15.87 13.92
N GLN A 29 4.32 16.44 15.13
CA GLN A 29 5.15 17.57 15.56
C GLN A 29 6.64 17.21 15.64
N LYS A 30 6.97 15.96 16.01
CA LYS A 30 8.33 15.41 15.94
C LYS A 30 8.80 15.16 14.50
N GLY A 31 7.93 15.32 13.52
CA GLY A 31 8.21 15.09 12.11
C GLY A 31 8.38 13.63 11.74
N ILE A 32 7.68 12.69 12.41
CA ILE A 32 7.72 11.26 12.03
C ILE A 32 6.88 10.98 10.78
N PHE A 33 5.76 11.67 10.66
CA PHE A 33 4.93 11.78 9.47
C PHE A 33 4.30 13.18 9.47
N THR A 34 3.69 13.59 8.37
CA THR A 34 3.02 14.90 8.30
C THR A 34 1.51 14.76 8.24
N SER A 35 1.02 13.61 7.79
CA SER A 35 -0.39 13.33 7.58
C SER A 35 -0.72 11.91 8.05
N TRP A 36 -1.94 11.75 8.56
CA TRP A 36 -2.42 10.45 9.04
C TRP A 36 -3.94 10.32 8.89
N SER A 37 -4.39 9.07 8.81
CA SER A 37 -5.79 8.67 8.90
C SER A 37 -5.93 7.43 9.75
N LEU A 38 -7.02 7.31 10.51
CA LEU A 38 -7.31 6.08 11.25
C LEU A 38 -8.80 5.79 11.22
N SER A 39 -9.16 4.51 11.27
CA SER A 39 -10.56 4.08 11.35
C SER A 39 -10.73 2.82 12.18
N ASN A 40 -11.96 2.61 12.62
CA ASN A 40 -12.47 1.33 13.14
C ASN A 40 -13.92 1.15 12.67
N ASN A 41 -14.66 0.26 13.32
CA ASN A 41 -16.07 -0.01 13.03
C ASN A 41 -17.00 1.22 13.12
N GLU A 42 -16.66 2.21 13.94
CA GLU A 42 -17.54 3.31 14.32
C GLU A 42 -17.32 4.56 13.48
N ALA A 43 -16.06 4.88 13.16
CA ALA A 43 -15.73 6.13 12.49
C ALA A 43 -14.38 6.08 11.75
N ALA A 44 -14.10 7.16 11.02
CA ALA A 44 -12.78 7.50 10.54
C ALA A 44 -12.39 8.93 10.93
N LEU A 45 -11.10 9.14 11.16
CA LEU A 45 -10.52 10.44 11.46
C LEU A 45 -9.27 10.63 10.62
N SER A 46 -9.02 11.84 10.15
CA SER A 46 -7.78 12.19 9.46
C SER A 46 -7.29 13.56 9.83
N ALA A 47 -5.98 13.74 9.76
CA ALA A 47 -5.34 15.03 9.88
C ALA A 47 -4.22 15.18 8.87
N PHE A 48 -4.19 16.34 8.21
CA PHE A 48 -3.22 16.69 7.17
C PHE A 48 -3.05 18.21 7.09
N TRP A 49 -2.00 18.68 6.45
CA TRP A 49 -1.83 20.11 6.18
C TRP A 49 -2.52 20.47 4.86
N ALA A 50 -3.18 21.62 4.80
CA ALA A 50 -3.95 22.02 3.62
C ALA A 50 -3.10 22.07 2.32
N ASP A 51 -1.80 22.33 2.43
CA ASP A 51 -0.84 22.37 1.32
C ASP A 51 -0.35 20.99 0.84
N GLU A 52 -0.70 19.92 1.54
CA GLU A 52 -0.28 18.54 1.25
C GLU A 52 -1.34 17.73 0.50
N CYS A 53 -2.54 18.26 0.31
CA CYS A 53 -3.66 17.50 -0.23
C CYS A 53 -4.41 18.26 -1.32
N GLN A 54 -4.76 17.56 -2.40
CA GLN A 54 -5.75 18.06 -3.36
C GLN A 54 -6.80 16.97 -3.59
N LEU A 55 -7.84 17.00 -2.76
CA LEU A 55 -8.92 16.01 -2.79
C LEU A 55 -9.65 16.07 -4.14
N ASN A 56 -9.35 15.08 -5.00
CA ASN A 56 -9.80 14.87 -6.37
C ASN A 56 -11.11 15.59 -6.78
N ILE A 57 -10.98 16.74 -7.45
CA ILE A 57 -12.12 17.43 -8.06
C ILE A 57 -12.51 16.71 -9.36
N LYS A 58 -13.61 15.95 -9.31
CA LYS A 58 -14.66 16.06 -10.31
C LYS A 58 -15.98 16.38 -9.60
N LYS A 59 -16.53 17.56 -9.91
CA LYS A 59 -17.98 17.82 -9.85
C LYS A 59 -18.66 16.79 -10.75
N ASN A 60 -19.77 16.20 -10.29
CA ASN A 60 -20.69 15.32 -11.04
C ASN A 60 -20.49 13.81 -10.83
N SER A 61 -20.86 13.34 -9.64
CA SER A 61 -21.67 12.13 -9.54
C SER A 61 -22.73 12.39 -8.46
N GLU A 62 -23.99 12.49 -8.87
CA GLU A 62 -25.09 12.93 -7.99
C GLU A 62 -25.48 11.90 -6.92
N ASN A 63 -24.77 10.78 -6.74
CA ASN A 63 -25.19 9.73 -5.82
C ASN A 63 -24.09 8.87 -5.18
N ILE A 64 -22.91 9.44 -4.86
CA ILE A 64 -21.98 8.76 -3.93
C ILE A 64 -21.36 9.79 -2.97
N ASP A 65 -21.99 9.96 -1.81
CA ASP A 65 -21.43 10.73 -0.68
C ASP A 65 -20.51 9.83 0.14
N PHE A 66 -19.21 9.80 -0.17
CA PHE A 66 -18.20 9.24 0.74
C PHE A 66 -16.86 10.01 0.72
N SER A 67 -16.86 11.10 1.48
CA SER A 67 -15.76 11.58 2.34
C SER A 67 -14.55 12.29 1.72
N TYR A 68 -14.16 13.39 2.37
CA TYR A 68 -13.04 14.29 2.03
C TYR A 68 -11.70 13.77 2.57
N HIS A 69 -11.57 12.47 2.84
CA HIS A 69 -10.36 11.96 3.45
C HIS A 69 -9.18 11.95 2.46
N PRO A 70 -7.97 12.33 2.91
CA PRO A 70 -6.79 12.33 2.05
C PRO A 70 -6.44 10.92 1.55
N THR A 71 -5.94 10.86 0.32
CA THR A 71 -5.44 9.64 -0.31
C THR A 71 -3.96 9.43 0.07
N PHE A 72 -3.59 8.20 0.44
CA PHE A 72 -2.23 7.81 0.79
C PHE A 72 -1.69 6.75 -0.17
N ASP A 73 -0.37 6.70 -0.32
CA ASP A 73 0.31 5.48 -0.74
C ASP A 73 0.12 4.40 0.33
N LEU A 74 -0.50 3.29 -0.07
CA LEU A 74 -0.79 2.17 0.82
C LEU A 74 0.43 1.27 1.06
N SER A 75 1.52 1.47 0.32
CA SER A 75 2.74 0.64 0.37
C SER A 75 2.40 -0.85 0.27
N SER A 76 2.93 -1.71 1.13
CA SER A 76 2.62 -3.15 1.15
C SER A 76 1.17 -3.50 1.47
N LEU A 77 0.31 -2.56 1.90
CA LEU A 77 -1.14 -2.83 1.94
C LEU A 77 -1.75 -2.95 0.52
N THR A 78 -0.99 -2.61 -0.53
CA THR A 78 -1.29 -2.98 -1.92
C THR A 78 -1.52 -4.49 -2.05
N LYS A 79 -0.70 -5.31 -1.39
CA LYS A 79 -0.78 -6.78 -1.47
C LYS A 79 -2.21 -7.32 -1.17
N PRO A 80 -2.82 -6.99 -0.01
CA PRO A 80 -4.13 -7.49 0.37
C PRO A 80 -5.26 -6.77 -0.34
N PHE A 81 -5.17 -5.46 -0.56
CA PHE A 81 -6.26 -4.66 -1.13
C PHE A 81 -6.30 -4.64 -2.66
N PHE A 82 -5.24 -5.07 -3.33
CA PHE A 82 -5.18 -5.14 -4.78
C PHE A 82 -5.19 -6.58 -5.28
N LEU A 83 -4.04 -7.27 -5.30
CA LEU A 83 -3.97 -8.61 -5.91
C LEU A 83 -4.72 -9.67 -5.13
N ASN A 84 -4.58 -9.71 -3.81
CA ASN A 84 -5.28 -10.70 -2.99
C ASN A 84 -6.80 -10.50 -3.09
N PHE A 85 -7.26 -9.26 -2.93
CA PHE A 85 -8.67 -8.92 -3.09
C PHE A 85 -9.21 -9.32 -4.46
N TYR A 86 -8.49 -9.00 -5.54
CA TYR A 86 -8.89 -9.41 -6.89
C TYR A 86 -9.02 -10.93 -7.03
N LEU A 87 -8.07 -11.71 -6.52
CA LEU A 87 -8.14 -13.17 -6.58
C LEU A 87 -9.31 -13.73 -5.77
N ARG A 88 -9.64 -13.11 -4.62
CA ARG A 88 -10.81 -13.47 -3.82
C ARG A 88 -12.11 -13.22 -4.58
N GLU A 89 -12.25 -12.08 -5.25
CA GLU A 89 -13.43 -11.78 -6.07
C GLU A 89 -13.51 -12.64 -7.34
N LEU A 90 -12.36 -12.96 -7.95
CA LEU A 90 -12.28 -13.78 -9.15
C LEU A 90 -12.72 -15.23 -8.88
N PHE A 91 -12.26 -15.82 -7.78
CA PHE A 91 -12.48 -17.23 -7.47
C PHE A 91 -13.61 -17.49 -6.48
N LYS A 92 -14.03 -16.49 -5.70
CA LYS A 92 -15.14 -16.59 -4.76
C LYS A 92 -15.00 -17.81 -3.85
N GLN A 93 -15.99 -18.71 -3.82
CA GLN A 93 -15.95 -19.94 -3.02
C GLN A 93 -14.79 -20.87 -3.40
N ASP A 94 -14.35 -20.87 -4.65
CA ASP A 94 -13.26 -21.74 -5.10
C ASP A 94 -11.87 -21.17 -4.78
N PHE A 95 -11.80 -20.00 -4.12
CA PHE A 95 -10.54 -19.31 -3.83
C PHE A 95 -9.53 -20.20 -3.13
N ILE A 96 -9.91 -20.87 -2.03
CA ILE A 96 -8.97 -21.69 -1.25
C ILE A 96 -8.49 -22.91 -2.02
N LYS A 97 -9.39 -23.57 -2.74
CA LYS A 97 -9.04 -24.68 -3.62
C LYS A 97 -8.04 -24.21 -4.68
N ILE A 98 -8.34 -23.13 -5.39
CA ILE A 98 -7.54 -22.66 -6.52
C ILE A 98 -6.17 -22.17 -6.05
N ILE A 99 -6.07 -21.36 -4.99
CA ILE A 99 -4.76 -20.81 -4.59
C ILE A 99 -3.80 -21.89 -4.09
N ASN A 100 -4.31 -23.02 -3.60
CA ASN A 100 -3.49 -24.16 -3.16
C ASN A 100 -3.28 -25.22 -4.23
N THR A 101 -3.97 -25.13 -5.37
CA THR A 101 -3.75 -26.03 -6.50
C THR A 101 -2.40 -25.69 -7.15
N PRO A 102 -1.56 -26.69 -7.45
CA PRO A 102 -0.33 -26.49 -8.22
C PRO A 102 -0.59 -25.78 -9.55
N ILE A 103 0.30 -24.86 -9.92
CA ILE A 103 0.16 -24.02 -11.12
C ILE A 103 0.18 -24.86 -12.40
N ASN A 104 0.97 -25.93 -12.44
CA ASN A 104 0.97 -26.89 -13.54
C ASN A 104 -0.39 -27.56 -13.75
N ASP A 105 -1.13 -27.83 -12.68
CA ASP A 105 -2.48 -28.43 -12.74
C ASP A 105 -3.54 -27.40 -13.14
N LEU A 106 -3.33 -26.11 -12.84
CA LEU A 106 -4.25 -25.04 -13.20
C LEU A 106 -4.15 -24.62 -14.67
N PHE A 107 -3.00 -24.83 -15.33
CA PHE A 107 -2.70 -24.20 -16.62
C PHE A 107 -2.12 -25.16 -17.66
N LEU A 108 -2.90 -26.18 -18.02
CA LEU A 108 -2.68 -26.95 -19.25
C LEU A 108 -3.22 -26.12 -20.43
N ASN A 109 -2.37 -25.71 -21.36
CA ASN A 109 -2.71 -25.06 -22.66
C ASN A 109 -3.25 -23.62 -22.62
N LYS A 110 -2.53 -22.64 -22.07
CA LYS A 110 -2.86 -21.22 -22.24
C LYS A 110 -1.79 -20.45 -23.03
N ASN A 111 -2.24 -19.46 -23.79
CA ASN A 111 -1.40 -18.50 -24.51
C ASN A 111 -0.57 -17.69 -23.50
N ILE A 112 0.65 -18.16 -23.24
CA ILE A 112 1.63 -17.43 -22.46
C ILE A 112 2.12 -16.25 -23.30
N LEU A 113 2.09 -15.03 -22.73
CA LEU A 113 2.71 -13.87 -23.36
C LEU A 113 4.21 -14.13 -23.55
N GLU A 114 4.73 -13.84 -24.75
CA GLU A 114 6.13 -14.12 -25.13
C GLU A 114 7.13 -13.56 -24.11
N GLU A 115 6.90 -12.35 -23.60
CA GLU A 115 7.78 -11.73 -22.61
C GLU A 115 7.84 -12.49 -21.26
N ASN A 116 6.81 -13.28 -20.94
CA ASN A 116 6.68 -14.03 -19.69
C ASN A 116 7.06 -15.51 -19.85
N GLU A 117 7.33 -15.97 -21.07
CA GLU A 117 7.55 -17.38 -21.38
C GLU A 117 8.64 -18.01 -20.50
N LYS A 118 9.82 -17.39 -20.42
CA LYS A 118 10.93 -17.92 -19.60
C LYS A 118 10.56 -18.06 -18.12
N LEU A 119 9.82 -17.09 -17.56
CA LEU A 119 9.40 -17.13 -16.16
C LEU A 119 8.43 -18.28 -15.92
N PHE A 120 7.46 -18.47 -16.81
CA PHE A 120 6.48 -19.54 -16.62
C PHE A 120 7.03 -20.91 -16.97
N GLN A 121 7.93 -21.03 -17.94
CA GLN A 121 8.65 -22.29 -18.17
C GLN A 121 9.46 -22.67 -16.93
N TYR A 122 10.08 -21.71 -16.24
CA TYR A 122 10.73 -21.98 -14.96
C TYR A 122 9.74 -22.46 -13.89
N ILE A 123 8.59 -21.79 -13.74
CA ILE A 123 7.58 -22.15 -12.72
C ILE A 123 6.92 -23.51 -13.03
N LEU A 124 6.54 -23.76 -14.28
CA LEU A 124 5.81 -24.96 -14.72
C LEU A 124 6.71 -26.22 -14.75
N ASN A 125 8.00 -26.06 -15.07
CA ASN A 125 8.96 -27.17 -15.09
C ASN A 125 9.73 -27.32 -13.77
N SER A 126 9.41 -26.50 -12.76
CA SER A 126 10.04 -26.61 -11.45
C SER A 126 9.64 -27.92 -10.78
N LYS A 127 10.59 -28.52 -10.06
CA LYS A 127 10.28 -29.64 -9.15
C LYS A 127 9.45 -29.18 -7.95
N ASN A 128 9.44 -27.88 -7.67
CA ASN A 128 8.62 -27.29 -6.63
C ASN A 128 7.21 -27.10 -7.18
N ASN A 129 6.22 -27.69 -6.52
CA ASN A 129 4.80 -27.55 -6.86
C ASN A 129 4.30 -26.16 -6.45
N PHE A 130 4.74 -25.12 -7.18
CA PHE A 130 4.31 -23.76 -6.94
C PHE A 130 2.80 -23.65 -7.06
N CYS A 131 2.17 -23.00 -6.08
CA CYS A 131 0.76 -22.61 -6.10
C CYS A 131 0.64 -21.09 -5.90
N LEU A 132 -0.51 -20.49 -6.20
CA LEU A 132 -0.68 -19.03 -5.98
C LEU A 132 -0.46 -18.66 -4.51
N ASN A 133 -0.86 -19.53 -3.59
CA ASN A 133 -0.69 -19.32 -2.15
C ASN A 133 0.79 -19.25 -1.77
N SER A 134 1.68 -20.02 -2.41
CA SER A 134 3.12 -19.95 -2.15
C SER A 134 3.70 -18.55 -2.40
N PHE A 135 3.16 -17.81 -3.38
CA PHE A 135 3.51 -16.41 -3.63
C PHE A 135 2.80 -15.46 -2.66
N LEU A 136 1.48 -15.61 -2.47
CA LEU A 136 0.70 -14.78 -1.55
C LEU A 136 1.24 -14.78 -0.12
N SER A 137 1.78 -15.92 0.33
CA SER A 137 2.27 -16.15 1.69
C SER A 137 3.78 -15.99 1.85
N HIS A 138 4.52 -15.73 0.77
CA HIS A 138 5.99 -15.63 0.77
C HIS A 138 6.74 -16.94 1.11
N TYR A 139 6.19 -18.09 0.69
CA TYR A 139 6.78 -19.44 0.88
C TYR A 139 7.31 -20.04 -0.44
N SER A 140 7.46 -19.24 -1.49
CA SER A 140 7.96 -19.69 -2.79
C SER A 140 9.48 -19.92 -2.84
N GLY A 141 10.24 -19.51 -1.81
CA GLY A 141 11.71 -19.52 -1.86
C GLY A 141 12.32 -18.36 -2.68
N ALA A 142 11.52 -17.39 -3.12
CA ALA A 142 12.03 -16.15 -3.69
C ALA A 142 12.72 -15.30 -2.63
N LYS A 143 13.98 -14.92 -2.87
CA LYS A 143 14.77 -14.01 -2.02
C LYS A 143 14.31 -12.57 -2.17
N ASN A 144 14.79 -11.71 -1.26
CA ASN A 144 14.53 -10.27 -1.28
C ASN A 144 14.83 -9.67 -2.66
N TRP A 145 14.00 -8.72 -3.07
CA TRP A 145 14.16 -8.07 -4.36
C TRP A 145 15.36 -7.12 -4.33
N PHE A 146 16.47 -7.51 -4.96
CA PHE A 146 17.57 -6.58 -5.23
C PHE A 146 17.17 -5.59 -6.35
N TRP A 147 17.78 -4.41 -6.34
CA TRP A 147 17.45 -3.25 -7.17
C TRP A 147 17.04 -3.59 -8.62
N MET A 148 15.76 -3.32 -8.96
CA MET A 148 15.18 -3.55 -10.31
C MET A 148 15.85 -2.73 -11.40
N GLY A 149 16.57 -1.66 -11.05
CA GLY A 149 17.33 -0.89 -12.03
C GLY A 149 18.26 -1.79 -12.82
N SER A 150 18.84 -2.84 -12.21
CA SER A 150 19.71 -3.80 -12.91
C SER A 150 19.04 -4.46 -14.14
N ALA A 151 17.72 -4.58 -14.18
CA ALA A 151 16.98 -5.04 -15.36
C ALA A 151 16.83 -3.97 -16.46
N LYS A 152 16.84 -2.69 -16.10
CA LYS A 152 16.91 -1.55 -17.03
C LYS A 152 18.30 -1.44 -17.68
N TRP A 153 19.33 -1.87 -16.97
CA TRP A 153 20.74 -1.72 -17.36
C TRP A 153 21.40 -3.04 -17.77
N PHE A 154 20.61 -4.09 -18.03
CA PHE A 154 21.17 -5.42 -18.22
C PHE A 154 22.13 -5.44 -19.43
N GLN A 155 23.30 -6.00 -19.20
CA GLN A 155 24.47 -5.95 -20.07
C GLN A 155 24.44 -7.04 -21.13
N PHE A 156 24.70 -6.68 -22.39
CA PHE A 156 25.23 -7.62 -23.37
C PHE A 156 26.73 -7.40 -23.52
N SER A 157 27.52 -8.48 -23.49
CA SER A 157 28.91 -8.42 -23.97
C SER A 157 28.88 -8.13 -25.46
N THR A 158 29.15 -6.89 -25.86
CA THR A 158 29.44 -6.61 -27.27
C THR A 158 30.86 -7.09 -27.56
N SER A 159 31.04 -7.74 -28.70
CA SER A 159 32.29 -8.38 -29.15
C SER A 159 33.47 -7.40 -29.37
N HIS A 160 33.36 -6.13 -28.97
CA HIS A 160 34.26 -5.05 -29.38
C HIS A 160 34.87 -4.24 -28.23
N HIS A 161 34.71 -4.67 -26.98
CA HIS A 161 35.42 -4.06 -25.84
C HIS A 161 36.22 -5.11 -25.06
N THR A 162 37.55 -4.93 -25.03
CA THR A 162 38.50 -5.78 -24.30
C THR A 162 38.72 -5.34 -22.86
N ASP A 163 37.99 -4.34 -22.37
CA ASP A 163 38.05 -3.90 -20.97
C ASP A 163 36.99 -4.67 -20.15
N PRO A 164 37.41 -5.58 -19.24
CA PRO A 164 36.49 -6.38 -18.42
C PRO A 164 35.74 -5.55 -17.37
N ASN A 165 36.06 -4.26 -17.18
CA ASN A 165 35.44 -3.40 -16.17
C ASN A 165 34.46 -2.36 -16.75
N ILE A 166 34.25 -2.31 -18.06
CA ILE A 166 33.36 -1.33 -18.70
C ILE A 166 32.00 -1.97 -18.98
N TYR A 167 31.06 -1.66 -18.11
CA TYR A 167 29.68 -2.12 -18.11
C TYR A 167 28.74 -1.08 -18.73
N HIS A 168 28.37 -1.20 -20.00
CA HIS A 168 27.35 -0.33 -20.59
C HIS A 168 26.43 -1.09 -21.54
N THR A 169 25.18 -1.36 -21.12
CA THR A 169 24.03 -1.22 -22.02
C THR A 169 22.83 -0.70 -21.25
N ASN A 170 22.56 0.59 -21.37
CA ASN A 170 21.25 1.15 -21.06
C ASN A 170 20.29 0.67 -22.15
N LEU A 171 19.13 0.13 -21.79
CA LEU A 171 18.05 -0.03 -22.77
C LEU A 171 17.70 1.37 -23.31
N ASP A 172 17.80 1.56 -24.63
CA ASP A 172 17.39 2.82 -25.27
C ASP A 172 15.87 2.94 -25.17
N ILE A 173 15.39 3.98 -24.47
CA ILE A 173 13.96 4.23 -24.30
C ILE A 173 13.24 4.46 -25.64
N ASN A 174 13.99 4.79 -26.70
CA ASN A 174 13.46 4.96 -28.05
C ASN A 174 13.43 3.65 -28.87
N ASP A 175 13.97 2.54 -28.34
CA ASP A 175 13.86 1.23 -28.98
C ASP A 175 12.39 0.79 -28.99
N LYS A 176 11.89 0.39 -30.17
CA LYS A 176 10.52 -0.13 -30.34
C LYS A 176 10.26 -1.38 -29.47
N ASN A 177 11.30 -2.14 -29.16
CA ASN A 177 11.26 -3.33 -28.33
C ASN A 177 11.66 -3.07 -26.87
N TYR A 178 11.88 -1.81 -26.48
CA TYR A 178 12.32 -1.41 -25.13
C TYR A 178 11.52 -2.11 -24.03
N LEU A 179 10.19 -2.03 -24.10
CA LEU A 179 9.29 -2.60 -23.09
C LEU A 179 9.37 -4.12 -23.03
N HIS A 180 9.39 -4.78 -24.19
CA HIS A 180 9.51 -6.23 -24.29
C HIS A 180 10.84 -6.70 -23.68
N ASN A 181 11.95 -6.05 -24.04
CA ASN A 181 13.28 -6.35 -23.51
C ASN A 181 13.36 -6.09 -21.99
N PHE A 182 12.79 -4.98 -21.52
CA PHE A 182 12.74 -4.67 -20.09
C PHE A 182 11.95 -5.72 -19.29
N LYS A 183 10.75 -6.11 -19.74
CA LYS A 183 9.96 -7.17 -19.09
C LYS A 183 10.74 -8.50 -19.07
N ARG A 184 11.41 -8.87 -20.17
CA ARG A 184 12.25 -10.08 -20.23
C ARG A 184 13.41 -10.03 -19.25
N ASN A 185 14.07 -8.88 -19.11
CA ASN A 185 15.16 -8.69 -18.15
C ASN A 185 14.64 -8.78 -16.71
N LEU A 186 13.49 -8.17 -16.40
CA LEU A 186 12.84 -8.28 -15.10
C LEU A 186 12.48 -9.72 -14.76
N ASN A 187 11.83 -10.43 -15.68
CA ASN A 187 11.46 -11.83 -15.51
C ASN A 187 12.71 -12.70 -15.28
N SER A 188 13.80 -12.44 -16.01
CA SER A 188 15.08 -13.13 -15.80
C SER A 188 15.70 -12.84 -14.43
N SER A 189 15.61 -11.59 -13.96
CA SER A 189 16.04 -11.22 -12.61
C SER A 189 15.21 -11.90 -11.52
N CYS A 190 13.90 -12.04 -11.72
CA CYS A 190 13.02 -12.74 -10.79
C CYS A 190 13.38 -14.23 -10.71
N ILE A 191 13.65 -14.90 -11.84
CA ILE A 191 14.08 -16.31 -11.84
C ILE A 191 15.35 -16.49 -11.00
N LYS A 192 16.33 -15.60 -11.15
CA LYS A 192 17.59 -15.64 -10.38
C LYS A 192 17.40 -15.44 -8.87
N SER A 193 16.27 -14.88 -8.44
CA SER A 193 15.99 -14.66 -7.02
C SER A 193 15.53 -15.93 -6.29
N PHE A 194 15.13 -16.98 -7.01
CA PHE A 194 14.67 -18.22 -6.39
C PHE A 194 15.83 -19.06 -5.89
N ASN A 195 15.60 -19.68 -4.74
CA ASN A 195 16.41 -20.78 -4.23
C ASN A 195 15.51 -21.96 -3.92
N ASN A 196 15.74 -23.09 -4.58
CA ASN A 196 14.90 -24.28 -4.40
C ASN A 196 14.93 -24.81 -2.96
N ASP A 197 16.08 -24.69 -2.29
CA ASP A 197 16.24 -25.14 -0.89
C ASP A 197 15.42 -24.29 0.09
N ASP A 198 14.94 -23.12 -0.35
CA ASP A 198 14.13 -22.21 0.45
C ASP A 198 12.63 -22.31 0.14
N PHE A 199 12.23 -23.18 -0.80
CA PHE A 199 10.81 -23.45 -1.03
C PHE A 199 10.15 -24.02 0.23
N GLY A 200 8.97 -23.51 0.58
CA GLY A 200 8.28 -23.87 1.82
C GLY A 200 8.86 -23.21 3.08
N LYS A 201 9.89 -22.36 2.97
CA LYS A 201 10.35 -21.49 4.06
C LYS A 201 9.78 -20.08 3.88
N TYR A 202 9.44 -19.45 5.00
CA TYR A 202 9.01 -18.06 5.01
C TYR A 202 10.18 -17.12 4.69
N ILE A 203 10.12 -16.42 3.56
CA ILE A 203 11.06 -15.36 3.18
C ILE A 203 10.28 -14.20 2.60
N TYR A 204 10.12 -13.11 3.36
CA TYR A 204 9.42 -11.92 2.89
C TYR A 204 10.11 -11.35 1.64
N SER A 205 9.43 -11.42 0.49
CA SER A 205 9.98 -10.93 -0.77
C SER A 205 8.90 -10.33 -1.65
N ASP A 206 9.17 -9.12 -2.13
CA ASP A 206 8.31 -8.40 -3.08
C ASP A 206 8.27 -9.06 -4.47
N VAL A 207 9.28 -9.87 -4.82
CA VAL A 207 9.32 -10.64 -6.08
C VAL A 207 8.08 -11.54 -6.20
N ASN A 208 7.61 -12.10 -5.08
CA ASN A 208 6.40 -12.93 -5.06
C ASN A 208 5.19 -12.22 -5.68
N TYR A 209 5.00 -10.95 -5.33
CA TYR A 209 3.84 -10.18 -5.78
C TYR A 209 4.02 -9.60 -7.18
N TYR A 210 5.26 -9.38 -7.63
CA TYR A 210 5.53 -9.13 -9.05
C TYR A 210 5.18 -10.35 -9.91
N ILE A 211 5.63 -11.55 -9.50
CA ILE A 211 5.32 -12.80 -10.21
C ILE A 211 3.80 -13.04 -10.21
N LEU A 212 3.13 -12.77 -9.10
CA LEU A 212 1.68 -12.89 -9.02
C LEU A 212 0.97 -11.97 -10.01
N SER A 213 1.43 -10.73 -10.20
CA SER A 213 0.93 -9.85 -11.26
C SER A 213 1.10 -10.47 -12.64
N ARG A 214 2.27 -11.06 -12.94
CA ARG A 214 2.51 -11.71 -14.24
C ARG A 214 1.59 -12.93 -14.45
N LEU A 215 1.42 -13.77 -13.42
CA LEU A 215 0.49 -14.91 -13.46
C LEU A 215 -0.95 -14.45 -13.75
N ILE A 216 -1.39 -13.37 -13.10
CA ILE A 216 -2.71 -12.77 -13.32
C ILE A 216 -2.85 -12.25 -14.76
N GLU A 217 -1.88 -11.49 -15.23
CA GLU A 217 -1.85 -10.92 -16.58
C GLU A 217 -1.95 -12.01 -17.65
N SER A 218 -1.23 -13.12 -17.50
CA SER A 218 -1.20 -14.17 -18.52
C SER A 218 -2.33 -15.18 -18.43
N PHE A 219 -2.90 -15.43 -17.25
CA PHE A 219 -3.85 -16.55 -17.08
C PHE A 219 -5.25 -16.16 -16.64
N PHE A 220 -5.44 -14.96 -16.07
CA PHE A 220 -6.68 -14.58 -15.39
C PHE A 220 -7.33 -13.31 -15.93
N MET A 221 -6.54 -12.40 -16.51
CA MET A 221 -7.08 -11.16 -17.05
C MET A 221 -7.92 -11.36 -18.31
N ARG A 222 -7.75 -12.47 -19.06
CA ARG A 222 -8.42 -12.70 -20.35
C ARG A 222 -8.22 -11.46 -21.25
N ASP A 223 -9.31 -10.83 -21.70
CA ASP A 223 -9.27 -9.61 -22.52
C ASP A 223 -9.26 -8.31 -21.69
N LYS A 224 -9.14 -8.39 -20.35
CA LYS A 224 -9.07 -7.22 -19.49
C LYS A 224 -7.65 -6.65 -19.40
N ASN A 225 -7.54 -5.35 -19.17
CA ASN A 225 -6.30 -4.68 -18.75
C ASN A 225 -6.33 -4.31 -17.25
N TRP A 226 -5.22 -3.81 -16.73
CA TRP A 226 -5.11 -3.53 -15.30
C TRP A 226 -6.01 -2.39 -14.82
N ILE A 227 -6.33 -1.42 -15.69
CA ILE A 227 -7.30 -0.36 -15.38
C ILE A 227 -8.66 -0.98 -15.10
N GLN A 228 -9.12 -1.89 -15.98
CA GLN A 228 -10.38 -2.61 -15.80
C GLN A 228 -10.39 -3.52 -14.56
N ILE A 229 -9.23 -4.04 -14.12
CA ILE A 229 -9.13 -4.76 -12.85
C ILE A 229 -9.31 -3.81 -11.66
N VAL A 230 -8.67 -2.64 -11.68
CA VAL A 230 -8.85 -1.61 -10.64
C VAL A 230 -10.30 -1.10 -10.61
N ASP A 231 -10.90 -0.87 -11.77
CA ASP A 231 -12.30 -0.45 -11.89
C ASP A 231 -13.25 -1.51 -11.32
N LEU A 232 -13.01 -2.80 -11.59
CA LEU A 232 -13.79 -3.89 -10.99
C LEU A 232 -13.71 -3.90 -9.45
N ILE A 233 -12.53 -3.66 -8.89
CA ILE A 233 -12.35 -3.54 -7.43
C ILE A 233 -13.15 -2.34 -6.90
N ASN A 234 -13.04 -1.20 -7.58
CA ASN A 234 -13.73 0.03 -7.19
C ASN A 234 -15.24 -0.08 -7.28
N ASP A 235 -15.78 -0.66 -8.35
CA ASP A 235 -17.21 -0.89 -8.53
C ASP A 235 -17.75 -1.81 -7.42
N LYS A 236 -17.01 -2.89 -7.12
CA LYS A 236 -17.37 -3.85 -6.07
C LYS A 236 -17.41 -3.23 -4.68
N LEU A 237 -16.48 -2.33 -4.40
CA LEU A 237 -16.32 -1.71 -3.07
C LEU A 237 -17.01 -0.35 -2.95
N GLU A 238 -17.49 0.23 -4.05
CA GLU A 238 -17.85 1.65 -4.17
C GLU A 238 -16.71 2.56 -3.69
N SER A 239 -15.48 2.27 -4.13
CA SER A 239 -14.25 2.96 -3.70
C SER A 239 -13.58 3.72 -4.84
N ASN A 240 -12.51 4.46 -4.52
CA ASN A 240 -11.73 5.24 -5.49
C ASN A 240 -10.24 4.90 -5.46
N PHE A 241 -9.90 3.63 -5.27
CA PHE A 241 -8.51 3.21 -5.34
C PHE A 241 -7.93 3.45 -6.73
N PHE A 242 -6.62 3.65 -6.81
CA PHE A 242 -5.90 3.64 -8.07
C PHE A 242 -4.48 3.14 -7.90
N HIS A 243 -3.86 2.74 -9.00
CA HIS A 243 -2.45 2.34 -9.02
C HIS A 243 -1.61 3.44 -9.68
N SER A 244 -0.49 3.80 -9.05
CA SER A 244 0.45 4.82 -9.53
C SER A 244 0.93 4.59 -10.97
N SER A 245 1.25 3.34 -11.33
CA SER A 245 1.66 3.02 -12.71
C SER A 245 0.53 3.07 -13.76
N LEU A 246 -0.73 3.14 -13.34
CA LEU A 246 -1.90 3.24 -14.23
C LEU A 246 -2.51 4.64 -14.24
N SER A 247 -2.26 5.43 -13.20
CA SER A 247 -2.84 6.76 -13.02
C SER A 247 -1.83 7.70 -12.34
N PRO A 248 -0.66 7.96 -12.97
CA PRO A 248 0.40 8.77 -12.35
C PRO A 248 -0.03 10.22 -12.09
N GLN A 249 -1.02 10.75 -12.81
CA GLN A 249 -1.57 12.07 -12.50
C GLN A 249 -2.40 12.07 -11.21
N LYS A 250 -3.07 10.95 -10.85
CA LYS A 250 -3.83 10.86 -9.60
C LYS A 250 -2.90 10.79 -8.38
N SER A 251 -1.73 10.16 -8.51
CA SER A 251 -0.77 10.09 -7.39
C SER A 251 -0.20 11.47 -7.03
N LYS A 252 -0.11 12.41 -7.98
CA LYS A 252 0.28 13.81 -7.73
C LYS A 252 -0.68 14.56 -6.82
N ASN A 253 -1.94 14.14 -6.75
CA ASN A 253 -2.97 14.75 -5.92
C ASN A 253 -3.11 14.07 -4.54
N SER A 254 -2.27 13.08 -4.26
CA SER A 254 -2.26 12.34 -2.99
C SER A 254 -1.30 12.96 -1.98
N ILE A 255 -1.43 12.55 -0.72
CA ILE A 255 -0.48 12.94 0.32
C ILE A 255 0.93 12.53 -0.12
N PRO A 256 1.89 13.46 -0.14
CA PRO A 256 3.24 13.16 -0.58
C PRO A 256 3.92 12.17 0.37
N TYR A 257 4.59 11.19 -0.23
CA TYR A 257 5.58 10.39 0.46
C TYR A 257 6.94 11.11 0.45
N TYR A 258 7.65 11.05 1.58
CA TYR A 258 8.96 11.66 1.73
C TYR A 258 10.01 10.59 2.03
N PRO A 259 10.80 10.17 1.03
CA PRO A 259 11.74 9.06 1.20
C PRO A 259 12.75 9.34 2.31
N TYR A 260 13.02 8.31 3.11
CA TYR A 260 14.28 8.22 3.83
C TYR A 260 15.34 8.01 2.77
N ILE A 261 16.06 9.07 2.39
CA ILE A 261 17.21 8.93 1.51
C ILE A 261 18.25 8.12 2.30
N SER A 262 18.25 6.79 2.14
CA SER A 262 19.53 6.10 2.15
C SER A 262 20.20 6.57 0.88
N TYR A 263 21.29 7.31 1.02
CA TYR A 263 22.26 7.49 -0.06
C TYR A 263 22.62 6.11 -0.60
N TYR A 264 21.88 5.62 -1.59
CA TYR A 264 22.45 4.71 -2.56
C TYR A 264 23.26 5.63 -3.46
N ASN A 265 24.57 5.34 -3.53
CA ASN A 265 25.61 6.04 -4.29
C ASN A 265 25.37 6.06 -5.81
N ASP A 266 24.12 6.04 -6.27
CA ASP A 266 23.82 6.12 -7.69
C ASP A 266 23.51 7.56 -8.03
N ASP A 267 24.30 8.10 -8.96
CA ASP A 267 24.19 9.40 -9.63
C ASP A 267 22.86 9.59 -10.40
N ILE A 268 21.72 9.20 -9.82
CA ILE A 268 20.42 9.71 -10.24
C ILE A 268 20.37 11.14 -9.76
N ASN A 269 20.86 12.02 -10.63
CA ASN A 269 20.94 13.46 -10.42
C ASN A 269 19.65 13.94 -9.75
N ILE A 270 19.78 14.37 -8.49
CA ILE A 270 18.68 14.83 -7.64
C ILE A 270 17.83 15.87 -8.39
N ASP A 271 18.43 16.64 -9.29
CA ASP A 271 17.74 17.63 -10.09
C ASP A 271 16.78 17.03 -11.14
N LYS A 272 17.06 15.83 -11.68
CA LYS A 272 16.10 15.08 -12.51
C LYS A 272 15.00 14.40 -11.69
N LEU A 273 15.29 14.02 -10.45
CA LEU A 273 14.27 13.55 -9.51
C LEU A 273 13.37 14.69 -9.01
N LYS A 274 13.86 15.93 -8.96
CA LYS A 274 13.06 17.13 -8.69
C LYS A 274 12.07 17.43 -9.83
N GLU A 275 12.40 17.08 -11.07
CA GLU A 275 11.48 17.19 -12.22
C GLU A 275 10.42 16.08 -12.26
N LEU A 276 10.65 14.96 -11.55
CA LEU A 276 9.64 13.94 -11.29
C LEU A 276 8.67 14.48 -10.21
N ASN A 277 7.81 15.39 -10.66
CA ASN A 277 6.78 16.09 -9.89
C ASN A 277 5.84 15.11 -9.18
N PHE A 278 6.02 14.94 -7.85
CA PHE A 278 5.10 14.38 -6.82
C PHE A 278 4.28 13.10 -7.13
N GLY A 279 3.94 12.33 -6.09
CA GLY A 279 3.24 11.05 -6.25
C GLY A 279 4.17 9.82 -6.33
N PHE A 280 5.30 9.87 -5.63
CA PHE A 280 6.18 8.72 -5.44
C PHE A 280 5.52 7.65 -4.57
N VAL A 281 5.57 6.42 -5.04
CA VAL A 281 5.40 5.23 -4.20
C VAL A 281 6.57 5.20 -3.22
N ASN A 282 6.38 4.66 -2.03
CA ASN A 282 7.45 4.50 -1.06
C ASN A 282 8.59 3.57 -1.52
N ASP A 283 8.35 2.85 -2.60
CA ASP A 283 9.14 1.73 -3.06
C ASP A 283 9.78 2.09 -4.40
N THR A 284 11.11 2.11 -4.44
CA THR A 284 11.90 2.47 -5.63
C THR A 284 11.58 1.57 -6.81
N ASN A 285 11.36 0.28 -6.57
CA ASN A 285 11.04 -0.70 -7.59
C ASN A 285 9.68 -0.38 -8.24
N SER A 286 8.66 -0.05 -7.44
CA SER A 286 7.35 0.39 -7.95
C SER A 286 7.39 1.77 -8.63
N ASN A 287 8.24 2.69 -8.17
CA ASN A 287 8.47 3.96 -8.87
C ASN A 287 9.09 3.77 -10.25
N ILE A 288 10.09 2.87 -10.39
CA ILE A 288 10.67 2.54 -11.69
C ILE A 288 9.57 2.05 -12.63
N LEU A 289 8.73 1.11 -12.16
CA LEU A 289 7.61 0.61 -12.94
C LEU A 289 6.59 1.70 -13.31
N SER A 290 6.29 2.61 -12.37
CA SER A 290 5.35 3.70 -12.60
C SER A 290 5.88 4.79 -13.54
N SER A 291 7.20 4.94 -13.63
CA SER A 291 7.84 5.86 -14.59
C SER A 291 7.81 5.37 -16.04
N MET A 292 7.51 4.09 -16.25
CA MET A 292 7.34 3.51 -17.58
C MET A 292 5.95 3.93 -18.09
N SER A 293 5.91 4.97 -18.95
CA SER A 293 4.74 5.64 -19.58
C SER A 293 3.36 4.97 -19.50
N GLU A 294 2.29 5.79 -19.43
CA GLU A 294 0.87 5.43 -19.26
C GLU A 294 0.33 4.27 -20.13
N ASN A 295 0.94 3.98 -21.29
CA ASN A 295 0.56 2.89 -22.18
C ASN A 295 1.10 1.50 -21.80
N ASN A 296 1.97 1.39 -20.79
CA ASN A 296 2.80 0.20 -20.59
C ASN A 296 2.19 -0.88 -19.69
N ASN A 297 1.08 -0.58 -18.97
CA ASN A 297 0.31 -1.52 -18.14
C ASN A 297 1.16 -2.42 -17.21
N LEU A 298 2.36 -1.99 -16.80
CA LEU A 298 3.24 -2.79 -15.96
C LEU A 298 2.99 -2.45 -14.50
N VAL A 299 2.27 -3.33 -13.81
CA VAL A 299 1.90 -3.15 -12.41
C VAL A 299 2.83 -3.93 -11.47
N SER A 300 3.21 -3.28 -10.36
CA SER A 300 3.76 -3.94 -9.19
C SER A 300 2.61 -4.46 -8.33
N GLY A 301 2.56 -5.77 -8.08
CA GLY A 301 1.61 -6.33 -7.12
C GLY A 301 1.94 -6.03 -5.66
N HIS A 302 3.13 -5.50 -5.36
CA HIS A 302 3.68 -5.43 -4.02
C HIS A 302 3.51 -4.06 -3.36
N SER A 303 3.44 -3.00 -4.16
CA SER A 303 3.27 -1.60 -3.74
C SER A 303 2.80 -0.72 -4.91
N GLY A 304 2.29 0.48 -4.61
CA GLY A 304 1.87 1.45 -5.63
C GLY A 304 0.37 1.63 -5.76
N PHE A 305 -0.43 0.97 -4.92
CA PHE A 305 -1.85 1.21 -4.77
C PHE A 305 -2.10 2.36 -3.79
N PHE A 306 -3.02 3.25 -4.16
CA PHE A 306 -3.39 4.44 -3.42
C PHE A 306 -4.87 4.40 -3.09
N GLY A 307 -5.21 4.86 -1.88
CA GLY A 307 -6.59 4.96 -1.41
C GLY A 307 -6.69 5.84 -0.17
N ASN A 308 -7.90 6.27 0.16
CA ASN A 308 -8.16 6.94 1.43
C ASN A 308 -8.60 5.92 2.50
N ILE A 309 -8.79 6.40 3.74
CA ILE A 309 -9.18 5.55 4.86
C ILE A 309 -10.58 4.94 4.71
N ILE A 310 -11.48 5.56 3.94
CA ILE A 310 -12.81 5.02 3.67
C ILE A 310 -12.74 3.87 2.68
N ASP A 311 -11.96 4.02 1.60
CA ASP A 311 -11.69 2.96 0.64
C ASP A 311 -11.11 1.73 1.36
N VAL A 312 -10.09 1.95 2.20
CA VAL A 312 -9.45 0.90 3.02
C VAL A 312 -10.45 0.26 3.99
N THR A 313 -11.35 1.05 4.58
CA THR A 313 -12.39 0.54 5.48
C THR A 313 -13.37 -0.38 4.75
N LYS A 314 -13.83 0.02 3.55
CA LYS A 314 -14.72 -0.78 2.70
C LYS A 314 -14.05 -2.09 2.29
N ALA A 315 -12.82 -2.03 1.81
CA ALA A 315 -12.03 -3.22 1.46
C ALA A 315 -11.80 -4.15 2.67
N THR A 316 -11.50 -3.58 3.84
CA THR A 316 -11.28 -4.36 5.07
C THR A 316 -12.53 -5.16 5.47
N LYS A 317 -13.72 -4.56 5.38
CA LYS A 317 -14.99 -5.25 5.69
C LYS A 317 -15.24 -6.44 4.76
N GLU A 318 -14.98 -6.29 3.46
CA GLU A 318 -15.14 -7.39 2.50
C GLU A 318 -14.07 -8.48 2.69
N ILE A 319 -12.83 -8.11 3.03
CA ILE A 319 -11.78 -9.08 3.40
C ILE A 319 -12.17 -9.86 4.66
N ILE A 320 -12.70 -9.21 5.70
CA ILE A 320 -13.19 -9.88 6.92
C ILE A 320 -14.24 -10.93 6.57
N SER A 321 -15.21 -10.55 5.74
CA SER A 321 -16.32 -11.42 5.32
C SER A 321 -15.79 -12.65 4.57
N SER A 322 -14.98 -12.42 3.52
CA SER A 322 -14.40 -13.51 2.71
C SER A 322 -13.47 -14.39 3.53
N GLN A 323 -12.59 -13.81 4.35
CA GLN A 323 -11.67 -14.55 5.21
C GLN A 323 -12.41 -15.44 6.19
N SER A 324 -13.46 -14.94 6.85
CA SER A 324 -14.23 -15.76 7.80
C SER A 324 -14.86 -16.97 7.11
N LYS A 325 -15.48 -16.75 5.93
CA LYS A 325 -16.05 -17.85 5.12
C LYS A 325 -15.00 -18.90 4.74
N PHE A 326 -13.82 -18.47 4.32
CA PHE A 326 -12.76 -19.38 3.89
C PHE A 326 -12.17 -20.19 5.04
N LEU A 327 -12.01 -19.59 6.22
CA LEU A 327 -11.56 -20.30 7.41
C LEU A 327 -12.58 -21.37 7.82
N ASP A 328 -13.88 -21.04 7.79
CA ASP A 328 -14.96 -21.99 8.08
C ASP A 328 -14.97 -23.16 7.07
N GLU A 329 -14.83 -22.86 5.77
CA GLU A 329 -14.91 -23.86 4.68
C GLU A 329 -13.86 -24.97 4.81
N VAL A 330 -12.65 -24.63 5.25
CA VAL A 330 -11.56 -25.61 5.41
C VAL A 330 -11.36 -26.07 6.85
N ASN A 331 -12.29 -25.72 7.75
CA ASN A 331 -12.16 -25.96 9.20
C ASN A 331 -10.76 -25.56 9.71
N TYR A 332 -10.32 -24.35 9.35
CA TYR A 332 -8.95 -23.92 9.62
C TYR A 332 -8.68 -23.80 11.13
N GLU A 333 -7.79 -24.65 11.63
CA GLU A 333 -7.23 -24.52 12.96
C GLU A 333 -6.00 -23.63 12.92
N SER A 334 -6.08 -22.48 13.59
CA SER A 334 -4.98 -21.52 13.60
C SER A 334 -3.74 -22.08 14.29
N ASN A 335 -2.63 -22.06 13.56
CA ASN A 335 -1.32 -22.39 14.07
C ASN A 335 -0.54 -21.11 14.38
N ALA A 336 -0.16 -20.91 15.65
CA ALA A 336 0.57 -19.74 16.10
C ALA A 336 1.93 -19.52 15.40
N ASN A 337 2.45 -20.53 14.70
CA ASN A 337 3.72 -20.45 13.97
C ASN A 337 3.55 -20.11 12.48
N VAL A 338 2.33 -19.98 11.98
CA VAL A 338 2.07 -19.63 10.58
C VAL A 338 1.97 -18.12 10.45
N ARG A 339 2.88 -17.50 9.67
CA ARG A 339 2.98 -16.05 9.51
C ARG A 339 1.95 -15.47 8.54
N PHE A 340 1.54 -16.24 7.53
CA PHE A 340 0.58 -15.80 6.52
C PHE A 340 -0.51 -16.84 6.31
N VAL A 341 -1.75 -16.39 6.27
CA VAL A 341 -2.93 -17.23 5.97
C VAL A 341 -3.67 -16.59 4.81
N PHE A 342 -3.67 -17.26 3.67
CA PHE A 342 -4.35 -16.82 2.44
C PHE A 342 -3.99 -15.39 2.03
N GLY A 343 -2.70 -15.07 2.12
CA GLY A 343 -2.11 -13.77 1.79
C GLY A 343 -2.39 -12.64 2.79
N LEU A 344 -2.85 -12.98 4.01
CA LEU A 344 -2.97 -12.04 5.13
C LEU A 344 -1.96 -12.40 6.21
N ASP A 345 -1.36 -11.38 6.80
CA ASP A 345 -0.40 -11.49 7.88
C ASP A 345 -1.08 -11.89 9.20
N THR A 346 -0.40 -12.64 10.04
CA THR A 346 -0.83 -13.01 11.40
C THR A 346 0.11 -12.41 12.45
N PRO A 347 -0.39 -12.05 13.64
CA PRO A 347 0.47 -11.63 14.74
C PRO A 347 1.46 -12.74 15.11
N SER A 348 2.77 -12.45 15.13
CA SER A 348 3.82 -13.44 15.41
C SER A 348 4.34 -13.41 16.86
N SER A 349 4.10 -12.33 17.61
CA SER A 349 4.51 -12.20 19.01
C SER A 349 3.61 -11.26 19.80
N LYS A 350 3.65 -11.33 21.14
CA LYS A 350 2.95 -10.40 22.06
C LYS A 350 3.30 -8.92 21.79
N GLU A 351 4.46 -8.68 21.19
CA GLU A 351 4.94 -7.37 20.80
C GLU A 351 4.49 -6.94 19.40
N SER A 352 3.62 -7.73 18.76
CA SER A 352 3.06 -7.44 17.44
C SER A 352 2.40 -6.05 17.39
N THR A 353 2.57 -5.40 16.24
CA THR A 353 1.91 -4.15 15.87
C THR A 353 0.40 -4.26 15.73
N ALA A 354 -0.16 -5.48 15.75
CA ALA A 354 -1.60 -5.71 15.86
C ALA A 354 -2.18 -5.20 17.21
N GLY A 355 -1.33 -4.97 18.22
CA GLY A 355 -1.75 -4.33 19.47
C GLY A 355 -2.69 -5.16 20.34
N LEU A 356 -2.51 -6.49 20.35
CA LEU A 356 -3.34 -7.41 21.15
C LEU A 356 -3.02 -7.28 22.65
N LYS A 357 -4.03 -6.99 23.46
CA LYS A 357 -3.99 -7.00 24.93
C LYS A 357 -4.11 -8.43 25.45
N ASN A 358 -5.07 -9.23 24.96
CA ASN A 358 -5.22 -10.64 25.34
C ASN A 358 -4.53 -11.56 24.33
N TRP A 359 -3.19 -11.51 24.31
CA TRP A 359 -2.37 -12.23 23.32
C TRP A 359 -2.72 -13.71 23.12
N PRO A 360 -2.80 -14.57 24.16
CA PRO A 360 -3.03 -15.99 23.92
C PRO A 360 -4.41 -16.28 23.30
N GLU A 361 -5.42 -15.51 23.70
CA GLU A 361 -6.81 -15.70 23.28
C GLU A 361 -7.04 -15.25 21.83
N ASN A 362 -6.44 -14.12 21.44
CA ASN A 362 -6.79 -13.45 20.18
C ASN A 362 -5.77 -13.64 19.06
N ARG A 363 -4.54 -14.10 19.33
CA ARG A 363 -3.49 -14.25 18.30
C ARG A 363 -3.90 -15.13 17.12
N SER A 364 -4.74 -16.14 17.35
CA SER A 364 -5.19 -17.10 16.34
C SER A 364 -6.36 -16.60 15.49
N LYS A 365 -6.99 -15.50 15.91
CA LYS A 365 -8.21 -14.95 15.32
C LYS A 365 -7.97 -13.61 14.63
N VAL A 366 -6.72 -13.14 14.59
CA VAL A 366 -6.38 -11.81 14.09
C VAL A 366 -5.54 -11.93 12.83
N TYR A 367 -5.92 -11.16 11.82
CA TYR A 367 -5.30 -11.11 10.50
C TYR A 367 -5.14 -9.65 10.08
N GLY A 368 -4.21 -9.37 9.18
CA GLY A 368 -4.00 -8.00 8.72
C GLY A 368 -2.83 -7.86 7.77
N HIS A 369 -2.26 -6.66 7.72
CA HIS A 369 -0.96 -6.42 7.11
C HIS A 369 -0.39 -5.07 7.52
N LEU A 370 0.87 -4.82 7.15
CA LEU A 370 1.67 -3.66 7.45
C LEU A 370 2.24 -3.11 6.14
N GLY A 371 2.20 -1.78 5.96
CA GLY A 371 2.95 -1.08 4.93
C GLY A 371 4.31 -0.60 5.42
N TYR A 372 5.10 0.01 4.55
CA TYR A 372 6.38 0.59 4.94
C TYR A 372 6.23 2.02 5.49
N THR A 373 5.24 2.76 5.00
CA THR A 373 4.93 4.15 5.33
C THR A 373 4.30 4.35 6.70
N GLY A 374 4.20 3.30 7.51
CA GLY A 374 3.46 3.34 8.77
C GLY A 374 1.99 2.92 8.64
N THR A 375 1.51 2.71 7.41
CA THR A 375 0.17 2.17 7.16
C THR A 375 0.01 0.76 7.74
N SER A 376 -1.15 0.42 8.26
CA SER A 376 -1.48 -0.92 8.74
C SER A 376 -2.99 -1.11 8.81
N PHE A 377 -3.45 -2.34 8.65
CA PHE A 377 -4.79 -2.72 9.08
C PHE A 377 -4.74 -4.08 9.76
N TRP A 378 -5.62 -4.26 10.74
CA TRP A 378 -5.80 -5.53 11.42
C TRP A 378 -7.28 -5.72 11.71
N PHE A 379 -7.73 -6.96 11.64
CA PHE A 379 -9.09 -7.36 11.97
C PHE A 379 -9.11 -8.67 12.75
N GLN A 380 -10.15 -8.85 13.55
CA GLN A 380 -10.43 -10.10 14.24
C GLN A 380 -11.59 -10.82 13.53
N THR A 381 -11.39 -12.08 13.15
CA THR A 381 -12.48 -12.98 12.76
C THR A 381 -13.12 -13.56 14.00
N ASN A 382 -14.45 -13.47 14.11
CA ASN A 382 -15.19 -14.06 15.23
C ASN A 382 -16.15 -15.14 14.70
N GLU A 383 -16.40 -16.19 15.50
CA GLU A 383 -17.33 -17.27 15.16
C GLU A 383 -18.77 -16.73 14.95
N LYS A 384 -19.09 -15.61 15.59
CA LYS A 384 -20.33 -14.86 15.36
C LYS A 384 -20.07 -13.75 14.34
N LYS A 385 -20.49 -14.00 13.08
CA LYS A 385 -20.29 -13.15 11.87
C LYS A 385 -20.55 -11.63 12.02
N HIS A 386 -21.28 -11.19 13.04
CA HIS A 386 -21.70 -9.80 13.21
C HIS A 386 -20.80 -8.94 14.13
N ASN A 387 -19.80 -9.51 14.80
CA ASN A 387 -18.98 -8.81 15.80
C ASN A 387 -17.50 -8.66 15.42
N SER A 388 -17.15 -8.74 14.12
CA SER A 388 -15.77 -8.56 13.69
C SER A 388 -15.29 -7.13 13.97
N LYS A 389 -14.18 -7.03 14.71
CA LYS A 389 -13.52 -5.76 15.02
C LYS A 389 -12.38 -5.52 14.06
N TYR A 390 -12.15 -4.28 13.66
CA TYR A 390 -10.96 -3.90 12.92
C TYR A 390 -10.45 -2.53 13.33
N HIS A 391 -9.19 -2.27 12.99
CA HIS A 391 -8.66 -0.93 12.90
C HIS A 391 -7.76 -0.79 11.68
N ALA A 392 -7.70 0.42 11.14
CA ALA A 392 -6.75 0.81 10.11
C ALA A 392 -6.06 2.11 10.51
N LEU A 393 -4.79 2.23 10.13
CA LEU A 393 -3.96 3.42 10.28
C LEU A 393 -3.27 3.66 8.95
N LEU A 394 -3.37 4.87 8.41
CA LEU A 394 -2.61 5.32 7.24
C LEU A 394 -1.73 6.48 7.67
N THR A 395 -0.48 6.49 7.24
CA THR A 395 0.48 7.55 7.51
C THR A 395 1.39 7.69 6.30
N ASN A 396 2.02 8.84 6.11
CA ASN A 396 2.93 9.10 4.99
C ASN A 396 4.41 9.15 5.40
N ARG A 397 4.81 8.30 6.37
CA ARG A 397 6.13 8.29 7.06
C ARG A 397 7.21 9.08 6.35
N VAL A 398 7.77 10.06 7.05
CA VAL A 398 8.80 10.94 6.51
C VAL A 398 10.17 10.65 7.13
N SER A 399 11.25 10.94 6.40
CA SER A 399 12.52 11.29 7.03
C SER A 399 12.29 12.54 7.89
N GLN A 400 12.68 12.58 9.17
CA GLN A 400 12.41 13.74 10.03
C GLN A 400 12.82 15.06 9.34
N ARG A 401 11.85 15.94 9.09
CA ARG A 401 12.08 17.25 8.44
C ARG A 401 11.82 18.39 9.41
N ARG A 402 12.61 19.46 9.28
CA ARG A 402 12.28 20.77 9.87
C ARG A 402 11.35 21.51 8.91
N LYS A 403 10.20 21.96 9.41
CA LYS A 403 9.22 22.72 8.64
C LYS A 403 9.51 24.22 8.84
N TYR A 404 9.74 24.97 7.76
CA TYR A 404 10.11 26.40 7.79
C TYR A 404 8.91 27.37 7.71
N GLY A 405 7.70 26.90 7.40
CA GLY A 405 6.55 27.78 7.08
C GLY A 405 5.18 27.37 7.67
N VAL A 406 5.15 26.59 8.76
CA VAL A 406 3.91 26.01 9.33
C VAL A 406 2.90 27.06 9.76
N GLU A 407 3.38 28.18 10.31
CA GLU A 407 2.56 29.13 11.06
C GLU A 407 1.44 29.77 10.23
N LYS A 408 1.51 29.66 8.90
CA LYS A 408 0.48 30.17 7.99
C LYS A 408 -0.38 29.09 7.33
N CYS A 409 0.01 27.82 7.37
CA CYS A 409 -0.74 26.76 6.68
C CYS A 409 -1.71 26.06 7.64
N PRO A 410 -3.02 26.02 7.34
CA PRO A 410 -3.98 25.37 8.21
C PRO A 410 -3.78 23.85 8.33
N ARG A 411 -3.91 23.35 9.57
CA ARG A 411 -4.08 21.91 9.84
C ARG A 411 -5.55 21.57 9.66
N ILE A 412 -5.85 20.60 8.82
CA ILE A 412 -7.21 20.14 8.55
C ILE A 412 -7.46 18.84 9.31
N PHE A 413 -8.61 18.75 9.98
CA PHE A 413 -9.13 17.52 10.56
C PHE A 413 -10.46 17.16 9.93
N ILE A 414 -10.64 15.88 9.62
CA ILE A 414 -11.87 15.36 9.02
C ILE A 414 -12.32 14.16 9.83
N TYR A 415 -13.52 14.24 10.36
CA TYR A 415 -14.17 13.16 11.12
C TYR A 415 -15.40 12.68 10.34
N SER A 416 -15.44 11.38 10.05
CA SER A 416 -16.58 10.72 9.41
C SER A 416 -17.19 9.70 10.38
N ASP A 417 -18.41 9.96 10.82
CA ASP A 417 -19.19 9.07 11.69
C ASP A 417 -19.97 8.07 10.84
N PHE A 418 -19.65 6.78 10.93
CA PHE A 418 -20.31 5.77 10.13
C PHE A 418 -21.69 5.40 10.66
N ILE A 419 -21.95 5.62 11.94
CA ILE A 419 -23.23 5.30 12.59
C ILE A 419 -24.25 6.36 12.21
N ASN A 420 -23.88 7.63 12.38
CA ASN A 420 -24.78 8.76 12.13
C ASN A 420 -24.71 9.27 10.68
N LYS A 421 -23.82 8.69 9.85
CA LYS A 421 -23.58 9.07 8.44
C LYS A 421 -23.36 10.58 8.28
N ASN A 422 -22.55 11.16 9.18
CA ASN A 422 -22.22 12.58 9.15
C ASN A 422 -20.72 12.79 9.01
N ASN A 423 -20.35 13.94 8.45
CA ASN A 423 -18.98 14.38 8.31
C ASN A 423 -18.83 15.73 9.02
N LYS A 424 -17.72 15.90 9.74
CA LYS A 424 -17.34 17.17 10.37
C LYS A 424 -15.94 17.54 9.94
N TYR A 425 -15.73 18.83 9.72
CA TYR A 425 -14.47 19.37 9.22
C TYR A 425 -14.00 20.44 10.19
N PHE A 426 -12.71 20.40 10.53
CA PHE A 426 -12.13 21.37 11.42
C PHE A 426 -10.85 21.93 10.81
N ARG A 427 -10.63 23.21 11.05
CA ARG A 427 -9.42 23.92 10.71
C ARG A 427 -8.73 24.33 12.01
N ALA A 428 -7.44 24.03 12.13
CA ALA A 428 -6.59 24.63 13.15
C ALA A 428 -5.55 25.56 12.50
N ILE A 429 -5.46 26.80 12.98
CA ILE A 429 -4.42 27.76 12.64
C ILE A 429 -3.91 28.33 13.96
N ASN A 430 -2.60 28.23 14.21
CA ASN A 430 -2.01 28.57 15.50
C ASN A 430 -2.70 27.80 16.65
N ASP A 431 -3.22 28.50 17.65
CA ASP A 431 -3.96 27.90 18.77
C ASP A 431 -5.48 27.91 18.58
N GLU A 432 -5.98 28.42 17.46
CA GLU A 432 -7.41 28.52 17.16
C GLU A 432 -7.90 27.35 16.32
N ILE A 433 -9.07 26.83 16.70
CA ILE A 433 -9.70 25.69 16.03
C ILE A 433 -11.15 26.02 15.81
N LYS A 434 -11.59 25.83 14.57
CA LYS A 434 -12.94 26.16 14.14
C LYS A 434 -13.50 25.00 13.34
N GLU A 435 -14.73 24.60 13.67
CA GLU A 435 -15.53 23.77 12.77
C GLU A 435 -15.87 24.60 11.52
N ILE A 436 -15.59 24.04 10.35
CA ILE A 436 -15.82 24.68 9.06
C ILE A 436 -16.80 23.85 8.26
N ASN A 437 -17.50 24.49 7.34
CA ASN A 437 -18.33 23.76 6.38
C ASN A 437 -17.49 23.24 5.20
N LYS A 438 -18.12 22.41 4.37
CA LYS A 438 -17.48 21.80 3.19
C LYS A 438 -17.02 22.81 2.14
N ILE A 439 -17.73 23.93 1.98
CA ILE A 439 -17.35 24.99 1.01
C ILE A 439 -16.07 25.67 1.51
N GLU A 440 -16.06 26.09 2.78
CA GLU A 440 -14.87 26.66 3.43
C GLU A 440 -13.67 25.71 3.35
N LEU A 441 -13.86 24.40 3.57
CA LEU A 441 -12.80 23.41 3.41
C LEU A 441 -12.20 23.44 1.99
N ASN A 442 -13.04 23.40 0.96
CA ASN A 442 -12.57 23.42 -0.43
C ASN A 442 -11.84 24.72 -0.77
N ASP A 443 -12.33 25.85 -0.28
CA ASP A 443 -11.69 27.16 -0.48
C ASP A 443 -10.29 27.18 0.14
N ILE A 444 -10.15 26.67 1.38
CA ILE A 444 -8.85 26.55 2.06
C ILE A 444 -7.91 25.62 1.29
N LEU A 445 -8.37 24.45 0.86
CA LEU A 445 -7.52 23.51 0.13
C LEU A 445 -7.04 24.11 -1.20
N ASN A 446 -7.91 24.84 -1.92
CA ASN A 446 -7.54 25.51 -3.16
C ASN A 446 -6.58 26.69 -2.93
N GLU A 447 -6.79 27.48 -1.87
CA GLU A 447 -5.93 28.61 -1.51
C GLU A 447 -4.50 28.16 -1.17
N TYR A 448 -4.37 27.05 -0.42
CA TYR A 448 -3.08 26.58 0.10
C TYR A 448 -2.38 25.52 -0.76
N TYR A 449 -3.01 25.05 -1.83
CA TYR A 449 -2.44 24.02 -2.69
C TYR A 449 -1.09 24.42 -3.28
N GLY A 450 -0.10 23.53 -3.20
CA GLY A 450 1.21 23.71 -3.83
C GLY A 450 2.13 24.76 -3.19
N ILE A 451 1.71 25.40 -2.08
CA ILE A 451 2.56 26.34 -1.33
C ILE A 451 3.80 25.63 -0.73
N SER A 452 3.68 24.33 -0.46
CA SER A 452 4.68 23.47 0.22
C SER A 452 6.04 23.35 -0.46
N ASN A 453 6.19 23.73 -1.74
CA ASN A 453 7.48 23.83 -2.43
C ASN A 453 8.48 24.79 -1.74
N LYS A 454 8.03 25.58 -0.76
CA LYS A 454 8.84 26.52 0.05
C LYS A 454 8.94 26.16 1.54
N ILE A 455 8.34 25.05 1.99
CA ILE A 455 8.03 24.83 3.42
C ILE A 455 8.92 23.77 4.10
N TRP A 456 9.54 22.84 3.36
CA TRP A 456 10.27 21.70 3.94
C TRP A 456 11.78 21.79 3.76
N ASP A 457 12.53 21.62 4.86
CA ASP A 457 13.97 21.40 4.77
C ASP A 457 14.28 20.01 4.23
N SER A 458 14.71 19.93 2.97
CA SER A 458 15.15 18.67 2.36
C SER A 458 16.62 18.34 2.63
N SER A 459 17.39 19.23 3.28
CA SER A 459 18.82 19.05 3.52
C SER A 459 19.14 18.20 4.76
N VAL A 460 18.11 17.83 5.54
CA VAL A 460 18.27 17.17 6.83
C VAL A 460 18.08 15.65 6.68
N VAL A 461 19.19 14.92 6.60
CA VAL A 461 19.21 13.44 6.63
C VAL A 461 19.11 12.98 8.08
N ARG A 462 18.07 12.21 8.46
CA ARG A 462 17.87 11.73 9.84
C ARG A 462 17.18 10.38 9.96
N ILE A 463 17.55 9.71 11.05
CA ILE A 463 17.23 8.36 11.53
C ILE A 463 15.78 7.93 11.27
N ALA A 464 15.62 6.68 10.82
CA ALA A 464 14.32 6.08 10.56
C ALA A 464 13.46 6.07 11.84
N PRO A 465 12.24 6.63 11.83
CA PRO A 465 11.38 6.65 13.02
C PRO A 465 10.89 5.25 13.37
N ASN A 466 10.68 4.98 14.67
CA ASN A 466 10.10 3.72 15.16
C ASN A 466 8.58 3.71 15.00
N ILE A 467 8.14 3.53 13.75
CA ILE A 467 6.73 3.51 13.38
C ILE A 467 5.95 2.31 13.97
N ASN A 468 6.65 1.24 14.36
CA ASN A 468 6.02 0.05 14.93
C ASN A 468 5.46 0.32 16.34
N ASN A 469 6.16 1.13 17.14
CA ASN A 469 5.65 1.51 18.46
C ASN A 469 4.35 2.31 18.36
N ILE A 470 4.28 3.24 17.40
CA ILE A 470 3.09 4.06 17.13
C ILE A 470 1.93 3.15 16.73
N ARG A 471 2.12 2.28 15.74
CA ARG A 471 1.09 1.29 15.33
C ARG A 471 0.57 0.48 16.51
N LYS A 472 1.48 -0.08 17.32
CA LYS A 472 1.12 -0.92 18.46
C LYS A 472 0.31 -0.13 19.50
N SER A 473 0.71 1.11 19.79
CA SER A 473 0.03 1.97 20.75
C SER A 473 -1.37 2.35 20.27
N ILE A 474 -1.48 2.83 19.03
CA ILE A 474 -2.76 3.18 18.40
C ILE A 474 -3.67 1.95 18.32
N ALA A 475 -3.15 0.80 17.90
CA ALA A 475 -3.91 -0.44 17.86
C ALA A 475 -4.49 -0.79 19.25
N LYS A 476 -3.67 -0.79 20.31
CA LYS A 476 -4.12 -1.06 21.68
C LYS A 476 -5.22 -0.10 22.17
N LYS A 477 -5.22 1.14 21.68
CA LYS A 477 -6.28 2.11 21.96
C LYS A 477 -7.53 1.76 21.16
N MET A 478 -7.40 1.62 19.84
CA MET A 478 -8.50 1.50 18.88
C MET A 478 -9.35 0.23 19.02
N TRP A 479 -8.77 -0.85 19.53
CA TRP A 479 -9.55 -2.03 19.89
C TRP A 479 -9.15 -2.60 21.25
N ASN A 480 -10.14 -3.07 22.00
CA ASN A 480 -9.93 -3.77 23.27
C ASN A 480 -10.09 -5.27 23.04
N ILE A 481 -9.04 -5.88 22.48
CA ILE A 481 -8.89 -7.31 22.24
C ILE A 481 -7.51 -7.74 22.70
#